data_AF-A0A150P4W0-F1
#
_entry.id   AF-A0A150P4W0-F1
#
_cell.length_a   1.000
_cell.length_b   1.000
_cell.length_c   1.000
_cell.angle_alpha   90.00
_cell.angle_beta   90.00
_cell.angle_gamma   90.00
#
_symmetry.space_group_name_H-M   'P 1'
#
loop_
_entity.id
_entity.type
_entity.pdbx_description
1 polymer ?
#
loop_
_entity_poly.entity_id
_entity_poly.type
_entity_poly.pdbx_seq_one_letter_code
_entity_poly.pdbx_strand_id
1 'polypeptide(L)'
;MVYGHASAVPAGVIGAVGASTGALGLNNGSDTVTLRNAAGAAVSSVSYTSALSNQDGVSMNRSIDLDGSTSFVLHTTFGGNSSPGTRADGTSF
;
A
#
# COMPACT_ATOMS: atom_id res chain seq x y z
N MET A 1 3.91 5.40 12.95
CA MET A 1 3.59 4.40 11.90
C MET A 1 2.19 3.86 12.11
N VAL A 2 1.55 3.32 11.06
CA VAL A 2 0.15 2.90 11.11
C VAL A 2 0.03 1.39 11.07
N TYR A 3 -0.73 0.82 12.00
CA TYR A 3 -0.99 -0.62 12.07
C TYR A 3 -2.47 -0.92 11.82
N GLY A 4 -2.73 -2.10 11.25
CA GLY A 4 -4.08 -2.60 11.01
C GLY A 4 -4.90 -2.81 12.30
N HIS A 5 -4.26 -2.91 13.47
CA HIS A 5 -4.94 -2.95 14.77
C HIS A 5 -3.97 -2.51 15.88
N ALA A 6 -4.49 -2.02 17.01
CA ALA A 6 -3.67 -1.58 18.13
C ALA A 6 -2.83 -2.74 18.73
N SER A 7 -3.34 -3.98 18.73
CA SER A 7 -2.58 -5.14 19.19
C SER A 7 -1.45 -5.57 18.26
N ALA A 8 -1.40 -5.04 17.03
CA ALA A 8 -0.32 -5.31 16.09
C ALA A 8 0.87 -4.35 16.27
N VAL A 9 0.75 -3.36 17.16
CA VAL A 9 1.84 -2.44 17.52
C VAL A 9 2.82 -3.18 18.46
N PRO A 10 4.10 -3.39 18.08
CA PRO A 10 5.10 -3.93 18.97
C PRO A 10 5.35 -3.01 20.17
N ALA A 11 5.66 -3.60 21.32
CA ALA A 11 5.99 -2.84 22.53
C ALA A 11 7.20 -1.92 22.28
N GLY A 12 7.12 -0.68 22.76
CA GLY A 12 8.19 0.32 22.63
C GLY A 12 8.13 1.18 21.36
N VAL A 13 7.19 0.94 20.45
CA VAL A 13 7.00 1.82 19.28
C VAL A 13 6.21 3.07 19.65
N ILE A 14 6.93 4.18 19.84
CA ILE A 14 6.34 5.49 20.16
C ILE A 14 5.73 6.10 18.88
N GLY A 15 4.52 6.67 18.97
CA GLY A 15 3.85 7.32 17.83
C GLY A 15 3.25 6.34 16.81
N ALA A 16 2.99 5.10 17.22
CA ALA A 16 2.19 4.15 16.46
C ALA A 16 0.69 4.30 16.76
N VAL A 17 -0.13 4.18 15.73
CA VAL A 17 -1.60 4.18 15.86
C VAL A 17 -2.17 2.94 15.19
N GLY A 18 -3.09 2.26 15.88
CA GLY A 18 -3.99 1.30 15.26
C GLY A 18 -5.05 2.07 14.47
N ALA A 19 -5.01 2.02 13.15
CA ALA A 19 -5.89 2.82 12.30
C ALA A 19 -7.21 2.14 11.94
N SER A 20 -7.47 0.93 12.46
CA SER A 20 -8.76 0.27 12.25
C SER A 20 -9.59 0.22 13.51
N THR A 21 -10.91 0.18 13.31
CA THR A 21 -11.91 -0.20 14.31
C THR A 21 -11.99 -1.73 14.50
N GLY A 22 -10.99 -2.48 14.04
CA GLY A 22 -11.00 -3.95 13.97
C GLY A 22 -11.48 -4.52 12.64
N ALA A 23 -11.88 -3.68 11.67
CA ALA A 23 -12.47 -4.10 10.40
C ALA A 23 -11.60 -3.88 9.15
N LEU A 24 -10.33 -3.46 9.32
CA LEU A 24 -9.46 -3.22 8.15
C LEU A 24 -8.95 -4.57 7.62
N GLY A 25 -9.67 -5.12 6.66
CA GLY A 25 -9.26 -6.26 5.85
C GLY A 25 -9.21 -5.84 4.39
N LEU A 26 -8.14 -6.22 3.69
CA LEU A 26 -8.08 -6.19 2.24
C LEU A 26 -8.37 -7.60 1.76
N ASN A 27 -9.43 -7.77 0.97
CA ASN A 27 -9.78 -9.02 0.33
C ASN A 27 -9.22 -9.05 -1.10
N ASN A 28 -9.06 -10.25 -1.66
CA ASN A 28 -8.60 -10.42 -3.04
C ASN A 28 -9.75 -10.29 -4.06
N GLY A 29 -10.96 -9.94 -3.61
CA GLY A 29 -12.19 -9.76 -4.39
C GLY A 29 -12.39 -8.35 -4.96
N SER A 30 -11.42 -7.46 -4.76
CA SER A 30 -11.41 -6.02 -5.07
C SER A 30 -11.89 -5.14 -3.93
N ASP A 31 -11.03 -4.22 -3.49
CA ASP A 31 -11.32 -3.19 -2.49
C ASP A 31 -10.87 -1.80 -2.95
N THR A 32 -11.32 -0.77 -2.25
CA THR A 32 -10.80 0.61 -2.41
C THR A 32 -10.20 1.09 -1.10
N VAL A 33 -8.94 1.51 -1.16
CA VAL A 33 -8.22 2.10 -0.03
C VAL A 33 -8.17 3.61 -0.23
N THR A 34 -8.78 4.37 0.68
CA THR A 34 -8.77 5.83 0.62
C THR A 34 -8.06 6.42 1.84
N LEU A 35 -7.05 7.24 1.59
CA LEU A 35 -6.43 8.09 2.61
C LEU A 35 -7.23 9.39 2.74
N ARG A 36 -7.64 9.72 3.96
CA ARG A 36 -8.36 10.97 4.26
C ARG A 36 -7.54 11.84 5.22
N ASN A 37 -7.65 13.16 5.07
CA ASN A 37 -7.06 14.11 6.02
C ASN A 37 -7.95 14.26 7.28
N ALA A 38 -7.50 15.05 8.24
CA ALA A 38 -8.22 15.30 9.49
C ALA A 38 -9.60 15.96 9.30
N ALA A 39 -9.82 16.67 8.18
CA ALA A 39 -11.12 17.23 7.82
C ALA A 39 -12.03 16.21 7.11
N GLY A 40 -11.58 14.96 6.95
CA GLY A 40 -12.31 13.88 6.28
C GLY A 40 -12.24 13.89 4.75
N ALA A 41 -11.53 14.85 4.14
CA ALA A 41 -11.37 14.94 2.70
C ALA A 41 -10.42 13.85 2.18
N ALA A 42 -10.76 13.23 1.06
CA ALA A 42 -9.89 12.25 0.41
C ALA A 42 -8.64 12.93 -0.15
N VAL A 43 -7.47 12.45 0.27
CA VAL A 43 -6.15 12.92 -0.17
C VAL A 43 -5.61 12.00 -1.26
N SER A 44 -5.92 10.70 -1.17
CA SER A 44 -5.52 9.70 -2.16
C SER A 44 -6.49 8.53 -2.11
N SER A 45 -6.67 7.85 -3.24
CA SER A 45 -7.46 6.63 -3.33
C SER A 45 -6.76 5.65 -4.26
N VAL A 46 -6.77 4.38 -3.90
CA VAL A 46 -6.20 3.29 -4.68
C VAL A 46 -7.22 2.16 -4.77
N SER A 47 -7.48 1.69 -5.98
CA SER A 47 -8.26 0.48 -6.21
C SER A 47 -7.34 -0.73 -6.11
N TYR A 48 -7.58 -1.57 -5.11
CA TYR A 48 -6.92 -2.85 -4.92
C TYR A 48 -7.72 -3.91 -5.66
N THR A 49 -7.48 -4.10 -6.96
CA THR A 49 -8.35 -4.93 -7.82
C THR A 49 -7.97 -6.41 -7.80
N SER A 50 -8.96 -7.27 -7.99
CA SER A 50 -8.78 -8.73 -8.11
C SER A 50 -7.83 -9.15 -9.23
N ALA A 51 -7.69 -8.34 -10.28
CA ALA A 51 -6.76 -8.57 -11.38
C ALA A 51 -5.30 -8.56 -10.93
N LEU A 52 -4.97 -7.83 -9.86
CA LEU A 52 -3.63 -7.79 -9.28
C LEU A 52 -3.56 -8.59 -7.97
N SER A 53 -4.62 -8.57 -7.14
CA SER A 53 -4.57 -9.09 -5.76
C SER A 53 -4.67 -10.61 -5.65
N ASN A 54 -5.10 -11.28 -6.73
CA ASN A 54 -5.17 -12.73 -6.79
C ASN A 54 -3.81 -13.39 -7.10
N GLN A 55 -2.73 -12.61 -7.25
CA GLN A 55 -1.40 -13.16 -7.46
C GLN A 55 -0.70 -13.41 -6.13
N ASP A 56 -0.66 -14.68 -5.73
CA ASP A 56 0.02 -15.09 -4.50
C ASP A 56 1.53 -14.81 -4.56
N GLY A 57 2.07 -14.30 -3.43
CA GLY A 57 3.50 -14.07 -3.25
C GLY A 57 4.09 -12.89 -4.03
N VAL A 58 3.26 -12.07 -4.70
CA VAL A 58 3.73 -10.92 -5.47
C VAL A 58 3.07 -9.64 -4.97
N SER A 59 3.87 -8.63 -4.64
CA SER A 59 3.37 -7.32 -4.24
C SER A 59 2.86 -6.51 -5.43
N MET A 60 1.90 -5.63 -5.17
CA MET A 60 1.54 -4.55 -6.09
C MET A 60 2.41 -3.33 -5.83
N ASN A 61 2.98 -2.79 -6.88
CA ASN A 61 3.82 -1.60 -6.84
C ASN A 61 3.28 -0.57 -7.82
N ARG A 62 3.45 0.72 -7.50
CA ARG A 62 3.07 1.79 -8.41
C ARG A 62 4.02 1.79 -9.62
N SER A 63 3.50 1.98 -10.83
CA SER A 63 4.32 1.93 -12.05
C SER A 63 5.37 3.03 -12.13
N ILE A 64 5.06 4.21 -11.61
CA ILE A 64 6.03 5.28 -11.38
C ILE A 64 5.89 5.77 -9.94
N ASP A 65 6.92 5.55 -9.15
CA ASP A 65 6.94 6.04 -7.78
C ASP A 65 6.79 7.56 -7.69
N LEU A 66 6.19 8.03 -6.60
CA LEU A 66 5.80 9.42 -6.34
C LEU A 66 4.79 10.03 -7.34
N ASP A 67 4.47 9.37 -8.45
CA ASP A 67 3.41 9.81 -9.36
C ASP A 67 2.06 9.16 -9.02
N GLY A 68 1.29 9.85 -8.17
CA GLY A 68 -0.03 9.41 -7.74
C GLY A 68 -1.07 9.21 -8.86
N SER A 69 -0.78 9.65 -10.10
CA SER A 69 -1.65 9.44 -11.26
C SER A 69 -1.46 8.08 -11.94
N THR A 70 -0.39 7.36 -11.60
CA THR A 70 -0.05 6.09 -12.24
C THR A 70 -0.67 4.87 -11.56
N SER A 71 -0.95 3.86 -12.37
CA SER A 71 -1.54 2.60 -11.93
C SER A 71 -0.57 1.74 -11.11
N PHE A 72 -1.13 0.82 -10.33
CA PHE A 72 -0.35 -0.27 -9.76
C PHE A 72 -0.18 -1.40 -10.77
N VAL A 73 0.94 -2.09 -10.69
CA VAL A 73 1.29 -3.30 -11.45
C VAL A 73 1.96 -4.31 -10.51
N LEU A 74 2.08 -5.56 -10.95
CA LEU A 74 2.76 -6.59 -10.17
C LEU A 74 4.27 -6.31 -10.10
N HIS A 75 4.88 -6.51 -8.94
CA HIS A 75 6.33 -6.32 -8.76
C HIS A 75 7.15 -7.08 -9.82
N THR A 76 6.72 -8.28 -10.23
CA THR A 76 7.39 -9.10 -11.25
C THR A 76 7.36 -8.51 -12.67
N THR A 77 6.54 -7.49 -12.93
CA THR A 77 6.56 -6.78 -14.22
C THR A 77 7.69 -5.77 -14.33
N PHE A 78 8.29 -5.38 -13.20
CA PHE A 78 9.52 -4.62 -13.21
C PHE A 78 10.69 -5.58 -13.27
N GLY A 79 11.61 -5.37 -14.20
CA GLY A 79 12.78 -6.23 -14.37
C GLY A 79 13.82 -6.15 -13.24
N GLY A 80 13.45 -5.69 -12.05
CA GLY A 80 14.32 -5.44 -10.91
C GLY A 80 13.80 -6.07 -9.60
N ASN A 81 14.72 -6.44 -8.71
CA ASN A 81 14.42 -7.12 -7.45
C ASN A 81 14.11 -6.17 -6.27
N SER A 82 13.60 -4.95 -6.49
CA SER A 82 13.68 -3.90 -5.44
C SER A 82 12.42 -3.08 -5.23
N SER A 83 12.12 -2.83 -3.95
CA SER A 83 11.21 -1.83 -3.38
C SER A 83 11.91 -1.23 -2.14
N PRO A 84 11.32 -0.23 -1.47
CA PRO A 84 11.35 1.22 -1.73
C PRO A 84 12.74 1.88 -1.55
N GLY A 85 12.98 2.98 -2.29
CA GLY A 85 14.22 3.76 -2.27
C GLY A 85 14.94 3.80 -3.62
N THR A 86 14.49 2.96 -4.56
CA THR A 86 14.92 2.90 -5.94
C THR A 86 13.71 2.98 -6.86
N ARG A 87 13.87 3.52 -8.07
CA ARG A 87 12.93 3.36 -9.17
C ARG A 87 12.68 1.88 -9.42
N ALA A 88 11.64 1.57 -10.17
CA ALA A 88 11.24 0.18 -10.42
C ALA A 88 12.28 -0.63 -11.23
N ASP A 89 13.20 0.03 -11.92
CA ASP A 89 14.38 -0.58 -12.56
C ASP A 89 15.59 -0.77 -11.62
N GLY A 90 15.46 -0.42 -10.33
CA GLY A 90 16.52 -0.53 -9.32
C GLY A 90 17.46 0.69 -9.23
N THR A 91 17.29 1.73 -10.03
CA THR A 91 18.11 2.96 -9.95
C THR A 91 17.70 3.86 -8.78
N SER A 92 18.60 4.69 -8.25
CA SER A 92 18.23 5.70 -7.24
C SER A 92 17.31 6.77 -7.83
N PHE A 93 16.50 7.44 -6.99
CA PHE A 93 15.70 8.58 -7.45
C PHE A 93 16.54 9.72 -8.01
#